data_AF-A0A9D9NFZ1-F1
#
_entry.id   AF-A0A9D9NFZ1-F1
#
_cell.length_a   1.000
_cell.length_b   1.000
_cell.length_c   1.000
_cell.angle_alpha   90.00
_cell.angle_beta   90.00
_cell.angle_gamma   90.00
#
_symmetry.space_group_name_H-M   'P 1'
#
loop_
_entity.id
_entity.type
_entity.pdbx_description
1 polymer ?
#
loop_
_entity_poly.entity_id
_entity_poly.type
_entity_poly.pdbx_seq_one_letter_code
_entity_poly.pdbx_strand_id
1 'polypeptide(L)'
;MARKDSFDIGRFGRFLSFELKETVRENGLFILLAGLVPLMLLIVTFLFSLTYNPEKIGEVWSGYAGLKAFVATVAIVLFLLIFPILKYGDITDRRKGQMPLMLPSSHAEKACSAFLVSVIIVPAVFMLLYFGTDALLCAVFPECGKSLAGYYARTGLIDSNYGSFNINSSFAFFLPPMVSLAGLAGGALFKKHKITKTFFSCSVAFILFMMTMISIIDSSEISIEQIRNNFEWFWYTVQTVTAAGFGFYYWKRTASIEL
;
A
#
# COMPACT_ATOMS: atom_id res chain seq x y z
N MET A 1 -13.24 34.87 -13.59
CA MET A 1 -12.31 35.23 -12.50
C MET A 1 -10.94 34.69 -12.87
N ALA A 2 -9.94 35.55 -13.05
CA ALA A 2 -8.59 35.11 -13.40
C ALA A 2 -8.02 34.25 -12.26
N ARG A 3 -7.75 32.98 -12.54
CA ARG A 3 -7.21 32.01 -11.59
C ARG A 3 -5.75 32.40 -11.32
N LYS A 4 -5.42 32.70 -10.06
CA LYS A 4 -4.05 33.03 -9.66
C LYS A 4 -3.24 31.71 -9.62
N ASP A 5 -2.36 31.52 -10.60
CA ASP A 5 -1.54 30.30 -10.76
C ASP A 5 -0.40 30.18 -9.74
N SER A 6 -0.16 31.21 -8.92
CA SER A 6 0.80 31.16 -7.82
C SER A 6 0.36 30.17 -6.75
N PHE A 7 1.29 29.30 -6.32
CA PHE A 7 1.09 28.39 -5.20
C PHE A 7 0.94 29.15 -3.90
N ASP A 8 -0.16 28.92 -3.17
CA ASP A 8 -0.44 29.52 -1.87
C ASP A 8 -0.60 28.42 -0.80
N ILE A 9 0.27 28.43 0.20
CA ILE A 9 0.31 27.41 1.27
C ILE A 9 -0.97 27.41 2.12
N GLY A 10 -1.59 28.57 2.32
CA GLY A 10 -2.83 28.70 3.11
C GLY A 10 -4.02 28.13 2.36
N ARG A 11 -4.06 28.33 1.04
CA ARG A 11 -5.08 27.72 0.16
C ARG A 11 -4.89 26.21 0.04
N PHE A 12 -3.65 25.77 -0.12
CA PHE A 12 -3.27 24.36 -0.14
C PHE A 12 -3.70 23.64 1.14
N GLY A 13 -3.39 24.17 2.32
CA GLY A 13 -3.75 23.54 3.60
C GLY A 13 -5.26 23.38 3.79
N ARG A 14 -6.05 24.38 3.37
CA ARG A 14 -7.52 24.28 3.38
C ARG A 14 -8.02 23.19 2.44
N PHE A 15 -7.46 23.12 1.22
CA PHE A 15 -7.78 22.09 0.24
C PHE A 15 -7.43 20.68 0.75
N LEU A 16 -6.21 20.51 1.28
CA LEU A 16 -5.76 19.24 1.88
C LEU A 16 -6.67 18.80 3.02
N SER A 17 -7.06 19.71 3.90
CA SER A 17 -7.97 19.39 5.02
C SER A 17 -9.36 18.95 4.55
N PHE A 18 -9.87 19.55 3.47
CA PHE A 18 -11.13 19.17 2.85
C PHE A 18 -11.02 17.77 2.23
N GLU A 19 -9.95 17.51 1.48
CA GLU A 19 -9.69 16.24 0.82
C GLU A 19 -9.52 15.08 1.83
N LEU A 20 -8.87 15.34 2.97
CA LEU A 20 -8.76 14.37 4.06
C LEU A 20 -10.12 14.04 4.68
N LYS A 21 -10.95 15.05 4.96
CA LYS A 21 -12.30 14.82 5.51
C LYS A 21 -13.17 14.02 4.55
N GLU A 22 -13.10 14.34 3.26
CA GLU A 22 -13.83 13.59 2.23
C GLU A 22 -13.30 12.16 2.10
N THR A 23 -11.98 11.96 2.17
CA THR A 23 -11.35 10.64 2.15
C THR A 23 -11.82 9.78 3.31
N VAL A 24 -11.88 10.34 4.53
CA VAL A 24 -12.40 9.62 5.70
C VAL A 24 -13.89 9.30 5.52
N ARG A 25 -14.69 10.21 4.98
CA ARG A 25 -16.12 10.00 4.77
C ARG A 25 -16.43 8.91 3.74
N GLU A 26 -15.68 8.87 2.64
CA GLU A 26 -15.97 7.97 1.50
C GLU A 26 -15.23 6.64 1.60
N ASN A 27 -13.96 6.67 1.99
CA ASN A 27 -13.07 5.51 1.99
C ASN A 27 -12.62 5.11 3.40
N GLY A 28 -13.04 5.82 4.47
CA GLY A 28 -12.61 5.52 5.83
C GLY A 28 -12.95 4.09 6.28
N LEU A 29 -14.13 3.58 5.92
CA LEU A 29 -14.52 2.19 6.22
C LEU A 29 -13.58 1.20 5.51
N PHE A 30 -13.21 1.47 4.25
CA PHE A 30 -12.27 0.63 3.51
C PHE A 30 -10.88 0.63 4.16
N ILE A 31 -10.38 1.80 4.55
CA ILE A 31 -9.09 1.94 5.26
C ILE A 31 -9.11 1.17 6.58
N LEU A 32 -10.21 1.27 7.33
CA LEU A 32 -10.39 0.57 8.60
C LEU A 32 -10.46 -0.95 8.43
N LEU A 33 -11.25 -1.44 7.46
CA LEU A 33 -11.35 -2.87 7.15
C LEU A 33 -10.02 -3.43 6.65
N ALA A 34 -9.29 -2.70 5.81
CA ALA A 34 -7.96 -3.08 5.38
C ALA A 34 -6.97 -3.13 6.55
N GLY A 35 -7.07 -2.19 7.49
CA GLY A 35 -6.26 -2.20 8.71
C GLY A 35 -6.55 -3.37 9.66
N LEU A 36 -7.75 -3.97 9.58
CA LEU A 36 -8.17 -5.13 10.38
C LEU A 36 -7.79 -6.49 9.75
N VAL A 37 -7.02 -6.50 8.67
CA VAL A 37 -6.55 -7.76 8.04
C VAL A 37 -5.86 -8.72 9.02
N PRO A 38 -5.04 -8.28 10.01
CA PRO A 38 -4.48 -9.19 11.01
C PRO A 38 -5.55 -9.95 11.81
N LEU A 39 -6.66 -9.28 12.14
CA LEU A 39 -7.78 -9.89 12.86
C LEU A 39 -8.52 -10.90 11.97
N MET A 40 -8.74 -10.55 10.69
CA MET A 40 -9.36 -11.47 9.73
C MET A 40 -8.50 -12.73 9.53
N LEU A 41 -7.18 -12.57 9.45
CA LEU A 41 -6.25 -13.69 9.38
C LEU A 41 -6.37 -14.59 10.60
N LEU A 42 -6.50 -14.00 11.80
CA LEU A 42 -6.65 -14.75 13.05
C LEU A 42 -7.92 -15.60 13.03
N ILE A 43 -9.06 -15.00 12.65
CA ILE A 43 -10.33 -15.72 12.53
C ILE A 43 -10.20 -16.89 11.54
N VAL A 44 -9.60 -16.65 10.37
CA VAL A 44 -9.42 -17.68 9.35
C VAL A 44 -8.54 -18.82 9.87
N THR A 45 -7.38 -18.50 10.47
CA THR A 45 -6.50 -19.53 11.05
C THR A 45 -7.17 -20.31 12.17
N PHE A 46 -8.00 -19.65 12.98
CA PHE A 46 -8.76 -20.30 14.04
C PHE A 46 -9.79 -21.29 13.47
N LEU A 47 -10.54 -20.89 12.44
CA LEU A 47 -11.50 -21.76 11.75
C LEU A 47 -10.81 -23.00 11.12
N PHE A 48 -9.64 -22.80 10.51
CA PHE A 48 -8.85 -23.93 9.98
C PHE A 48 -8.34 -24.85 11.10
N SER A 49 -7.88 -24.29 12.22
CA SER A 49 -7.40 -25.08 13.36
C SER A 49 -8.50 -25.96 13.97
N LEU A 50 -9.74 -25.46 14.03
CA LEU A 50 -10.90 -26.23 14.49
C LEU A 50 -11.17 -27.47 13.61
N THR A 51 -10.79 -27.43 12.33
CA THR A 51 -11.04 -28.51 11.38
C THR A 51 -9.93 -29.56 11.38
N TYR A 52 -8.67 -29.15 11.57
CA TYR A 52 -7.50 -30.02 11.37
C TYR A 52 -6.87 -30.56 12.66
N ASN A 53 -6.79 -29.77 13.75
CA ASN A 53 -6.22 -30.21 15.03
C ASN A 53 -6.63 -29.24 16.16
N PRO A 54 -7.63 -29.59 17.00
CA PRO A 54 -8.12 -28.71 18.06
C PRO A 54 -7.13 -28.50 19.21
N GLU A 55 -6.08 -29.32 19.33
CA GLU A 55 -5.06 -29.20 20.39
C GLU A 55 -3.93 -28.20 20.07
N LYS A 56 -3.85 -27.69 18.83
CA LYS A 56 -2.75 -26.82 18.34
C LYS A 56 -3.19 -25.41 17.95
N ILE A 57 -4.30 -24.93 18.52
CA ILE A 57 -4.91 -23.63 18.20
C ILE A 57 -3.90 -22.46 18.34
N GLY A 58 -2.99 -22.53 19.32
CA GLY A 58 -1.94 -21.53 19.55
C GLY A 58 -0.67 -21.66 18.70
N GLU A 59 -0.35 -22.88 18.26
CA GLU A 59 0.87 -23.14 17.50
C GLU A 59 0.76 -22.69 16.04
N VAL A 60 -0.46 -22.67 15.47
CA VAL A 60 -0.68 -22.22 14.08
C VAL A 60 -0.35 -20.74 13.94
N TRP A 61 -0.63 -19.92 14.95
CA TRP A 61 -0.35 -18.48 14.85
C TRP A 61 1.10 -18.13 15.23
N SER A 62 1.70 -18.80 16.20
CA SER A 62 3.12 -18.59 16.55
C SER A 62 4.11 -19.24 15.55
N GLY A 63 3.72 -20.36 14.92
CA GLY A 63 4.60 -21.17 14.07
C GLY A 63 4.85 -20.61 12.67
N TYR A 64 3.98 -19.74 12.14
CA TYR A 64 4.12 -19.21 10.76
C TYR A 64 4.42 -17.70 10.73
N ALA A 65 5.52 -17.28 11.39
CA ALA A 65 6.03 -15.90 11.28
C ALA A 65 6.21 -15.45 9.81
N GLY A 66 6.66 -16.36 8.94
CA GLY A 66 6.78 -16.10 7.51
C GLY A 66 5.44 -15.85 6.80
N LEU A 67 4.36 -16.54 7.19
CA LEU A 67 3.02 -16.32 6.63
C LEU A 67 2.46 -14.97 7.04
N LYS A 68 2.66 -14.55 8.30
CA LYS A 68 2.27 -13.21 8.77
C LYS A 68 3.01 -12.11 8.01
N ALA A 69 4.32 -12.27 7.83
CA ALA A 69 5.13 -11.33 7.06
C ALA A 69 4.69 -11.28 5.59
N PHE A 70 4.44 -12.43 4.97
CA PHE A 70 3.96 -12.53 3.60
C PHE A 70 2.60 -11.85 3.41
N VAL A 71 1.62 -12.13 4.27
CA VAL A 71 0.30 -11.51 4.17
C VAL A 71 0.36 -10.01 4.46
N ALA A 72 1.18 -9.58 5.41
CA ALA A 72 1.42 -8.16 5.66
C ALA A 72 1.97 -7.45 4.41
N THR A 73 2.99 -8.03 3.77
CA THR A 73 3.54 -7.53 2.50
C THR A 73 2.45 -7.39 1.44
N VAL A 74 1.69 -8.46 1.18
CA VAL A 74 0.69 -8.48 0.12
C VAL A 74 -0.41 -7.45 0.42
N ALA A 75 -0.87 -7.38 1.67
CA ALA A 75 -1.89 -6.42 2.10
C ALA A 75 -1.41 -4.97 1.93
N ILE A 76 -0.16 -4.65 2.32
CA ILE A 76 0.42 -3.32 2.15
C ILE A 76 0.51 -2.96 0.66
N VAL A 77 1.11 -3.81 -0.18
CA VAL A 77 1.30 -3.51 -1.61
C VAL A 77 -0.05 -3.33 -2.32
N LEU A 78 -1.01 -4.22 -2.06
CA LEU A 78 -2.35 -4.13 -2.66
C LEU A 78 -3.09 -2.88 -2.19
N PHE A 79 -2.99 -2.52 -0.90
CA PHE A 79 -3.62 -1.32 -0.37
C PHE A 79 -3.05 -0.05 -1.02
N LEU A 80 -1.72 0.06 -1.10
CA LEU A 80 -1.03 1.19 -1.74
C LEU A 80 -1.40 1.34 -3.22
N LEU A 81 -1.65 0.23 -3.90
CA LEU A 81 -2.05 0.26 -5.30
C LEU A 81 -3.53 0.62 -5.46
N ILE A 82 -4.42 0.04 -4.64
CA ILE A 82 -5.88 0.18 -4.83
C ILE A 82 -6.42 1.52 -4.32
N PHE A 83 -5.89 2.03 -3.22
CA PHE A 83 -6.43 3.23 -2.56
C PHE A 83 -6.40 4.46 -3.48
N PRO A 84 -5.28 4.80 -4.14
CA PRO A 84 -5.24 5.94 -5.04
C PRO A 84 -6.17 5.74 -6.24
N ILE A 85 -6.31 4.50 -6.73
CA ILE A 85 -7.21 4.22 -7.84
C ILE A 85 -8.68 4.39 -7.42
N LEU A 86 -9.05 3.96 -6.22
CA LEU A 86 -10.41 4.11 -5.70
C LEU A 86 -10.80 5.59 -5.50
N LYS A 87 -9.87 6.41 -4.98
CA LYS A 87 -10.12 7.82 -4.71
C LYS A 87 -10.08 8.67 -5.98
N TYR A 88 -9.10 8.46 -6.84
CA TYR A 88 -8.84 9.33 -8.01
C TYR A 88 -9.32 8.74 -9.35
N GLY A 89 -9.85 7.51 -9.36
CA GLY A 89 -10.40 6.87 -10.56
C GLY A 89 -11.62 7.59 -11.16
N ASP A 90 -12.31 8.41 -10.36
CA ASP A 90 -13.47 9.19 -10.78
C ASP A 90 -13.10 10.57 -11.37
N ILE A 91 -11.81 10.95 -11.40
CA ILE A 91 -11.35 12.21 -12.04
C ILE A 91 -11.72 12.24 -13.53
N THR A 92 -11.76 11.08 -14.19
CA THR A 92 -12.11 10.97 -15.61
C THR A 92 -13.61 11.02 -15.90
N ASP A 93 -14.46 11.02 -14.87
CA ASP A 93 -15.91 11.08 -15.03
C ASP A 93 -16.41 12.53 -14.96
N ARG A 94 -17.08 12.99 -16.04
CA ARG A 94 -17.60 14.36 -16.17
C ARG A 94 -18.60 14.75 -15.08
N ARG A 95 -19.27 13.80 -14.41
CA ARG A 95 -20.26 14.12 -13.35
C ARG A 95 -19.66 14.22 -11.95
N LYS A 96 -18.64 13.42 -11.63
CA LYS A 96 -18.02 13.37 -10.29
C LYS A 96 -16.73 14.17 -10.19
N GLY A 97 -15.97 14.28 -11.28
CA GLY A 97 -14.76 15.11 -11.34
C GLY A 97 -15.02 16.62 -11.18
N GLN A 98 -16.26 17.08 -11.34
CA GLN A 98 -16.63 18.50 -11.23
C GLN A 98 -16.55 19.06 -9.81
N MET A 99 -16.76 18.25 -8.76
CA MET A 99 -16.69 18.72 -7.36
C MET A 99 -15.29 19.22 -6.96
N PRO A 100 -14.18 18.47 -7.19
CA PRO A 100 -12.84 18.98 -6.91
C PRO A 100 -12.37 20.09 -7.88
N LEU A 101 -13.02 20.22 -9.05
CA LEU A 101 -12.82 21.31 -10.02
C LEU A 101 -13.44 22.65 -9.57
N MET A 102 -14.44 22.62 -8.68
CA MET A 102 -15.15 23.83 -8.19
C MET A 102 -14.41 24.55 -7.06
N LEU A 103 -13.47 23.89 -6.38
CA LEU A 103 -12.62 24.54 -5.39
C LEU A 103 -11.55 25.39 -6.08
N PRO A 104 -11.36 26.67 -5.69
CA PRO A 104 -10.48 27.60 -6.39
C PRO A 104 -8.99 27.36 -6.07
N SER A 105 -8.48 26.14 -6.21
CA SER A 105 -7.05 25.81 -6.05
C SER A 105 -6.33 25.69 -7.39
N SER A 106 -5.02 25.98 -7.37
CA SER A 106 -4.15 25.83 -8.55
C SER A 106 -3.95 24.35 -8.89
N HIS A 107 -3.66 24.03 -10.16
CA HIS A 107 -3.37 22.66 -10.61
C HIS A 107 -2.22 22.03 -9.80
N ALA A 108 -1.19 22.82 -9.48
CA ALA A 108 -0.04 22.38 -8.71
C ALA A 108 -0.41 22.00 -7.27
N GLU A 109 -1.33 22.76 -6.65
CA GLU A 109 -1.80 22.49 -5.29
C GLU A 109 -2.59 21.19 -5.22
N LYS A 110 -3.45 20.94 -6.21
CA LYS A 110 -4.25 19.70 -6.30
C LYS A 110 -3.37 18.48 -6.53
N ALA A 111 -2.41 18.56 -7.44
CA ALA A 111 -1.47 17.48 -7.69
C ALA A 111 -0.59 17.19 -6.46
N CYS A 112 -0.08 18.23 -5.80
CA CYS A 112 0.68 18.09 -4.57
C CYS A 112 -0.14 17.44 -3.46
N SER A 113 -1.42 17.85 -3.30
CA SER A 113 -2.33 17.27 -2.31
C SER A 113 -2.59 15.80 -2.60
N ALA A 114 -2.84 15.46 -3.87
CA ALA A 114 -3.04 14.08 -4.29
C ALA A 114 -1.82 13.20 -4.01
N PHE A 115 -0.59 13.68 -4.28
CA PHE A 115 0.64 12.97 -3.91
C PHE A 115 0.78 12.80 -2.41
N LEU A 116 0.56 13.87 -1.63
CA LEU A 116 0.76 13.86 -0.18
C LEU A 116 -0.24 12.89 0.50
N VAL A 117 -1.51 12.90 0.08
CA VAL A 117 -2.54 12.01 0.62
C VAL A 117 -2.27 10.55 0.24
N SER A 118 -1.94 10.27 -1.02
CA SER A 118 -1.79 8.89 -1.53
C SER A 118 -0.46 8.23 -1.18
N VAL A 119 0.64 8.97 -1.09
CA VAL A 119 1.99 8.45 -0.87
C VAL A 119 2.39 8.49 0.61
N ILE A 120 1.91 9.48 1.36
CA ILE A 120 2.37 9.73 2.74
C ILE A 120 1.25 9.49 3.74
N ILE A 121 0.19 10.30 3.72
CA ILE A 121 -0.79 10.32 4.82
C ILE A 121 -1.54 9.00 4.94
N VAL A 122 -2.21 8.56 3.87
CA VAL A 122 -3.06 7.36 3.94
C VAL A 122 -2.24 6.08 4.14
N PRO A 123 -1.09 5.88 3.45
CA PRO A 123 -0.16 4.80 3.77
C PRO A 123 0.28 4.78 5.23
N ALA A 124 0.62 5.94 5.81
CA ALA A 124 1.01 6.02 7.21
C ALA A 124 -0.13 5.64 8.16
N VAL A 125 -1.35 6.14 7.91
CA VAL A 125 -2.54 5.78 8.71
C VAL A 125 -2.84 4.28 8.60
N PHE A 126 -2.76 3.71 7.41
CA PHE A 126 -2.95 2.28 7.20
C PHE A 126 -1.90 1.45 7.95
N MET A 127 -0.61 1.81 7.86
CA MET A 127 0.44 1.13 8.61
C MET A 127 0.20 1.20 10.11
N LEU A 128 -0.19 2.37 10.63
CA LEU A 128 -0.53 2.52 12.05
C LEU A 128 -1.70 1.62 12.47
N LEU A 129 -2.75 1.52 11.66
CA LEU A 129 -3.89 0.64 11.94
C LEU A 129 -3.50 -0.84 11.85
N TYR A 130 -2.76 -1.24 10.82
CA TYR A 130 -2.34 -2.63 10.62
C TYR A 130 -1.40 -3.09 11.72
N PHE A 131 -0.33 -2.34 12.00
CA PHE A 131 0.62 -2.69 13.07
C PHE A 131 0.01 -2.51 14.45
N GLY A 132 -0.90 -1.55 14.63
CA GLY A 132 -1.64 -1.35 15.87
C GLY A 132 -2.58 -2.53 16.18
N THR A 133 -3.31 -3.03 15.19
CA THR A 133 -4.18 -4.21 15.37
C THR A 133 -3.37 -5.47 15.61
N ASP A 134 -2.26 -5.67 14.88
CA ASP A 134 -1.33 -6.78 15.14
C ASP A 134 -0.78 -6.72 16.58
N ALA A 135 -0.31 -5.55 17.03
CA ALA A 135 0.19 -5.37 18.39
C ALA A 135 -0.89 -5.63 19.46
N LEU A 136 -2.13 -5.16 19.24
CA LEU A 136 -3.25 -5.42 20.13
C LEU A 136 -3.59 -6.92 20.20
N LEU A 137 -3.61 -7.62 19.07
CA LEU A 137 -3.85 -9.06 19.03
C LEU A 137 -2.74 -9.83 19.76
N CYS A 138 -1.47 -9.42 19.59
CA CYS A 138 -0.36 -10.00 20.33
C CYS A 138 -0.41 -9.73 21.83
N ALA A 139 -1.01 -8.61 22.26
CA ALA A 139 -1.19 -8.30 23.68
C ALA A 139 -2.32 -9.12 24.31
N VAL A 140 -3.40 -9.41 23.56
CA VAL A 140 -4.55 -10.17 24.04
C VAL A 140 -4.30 -11.68 24.02
N PHE A 141 -3.60 -12.18 22.99
CA PHE A 141 -3.32 -13.60 22.83
C PHE A 141 -1.83 -13.89 23.06
N PRO A 142 -1.42 -14.48 24.20
CA PRO A 142 -0.01 -14.73 24.51
C PRO A 142 0.63 -15.78 23.59
N GLU A 143 -0.18 -16.66 23.00
CA GLU A 143 0.24 -17.64 21.99
C GLU A 143 0.61 -16.97 20.65
N CYS A 144 0.43 -15.66 20.55
CA CYS A 144 0.67 -14.93 19.33
C CYS A 144 2.16 -14.80 18.97
N GLY A 145 3.03 -14.93 19.98
CA GLY A 145 4.46 -14.67 19.88
C GLY A 145 4.77 -13.18 19.85
N LYS A 146 5.80 -12.78 19.09
CA LYS A 146 6.19 -11.37 18.94
C LYS A 146 5.33 -10.69 17.88
N SER A 147 4.86 -9.48 18.17
CA SER A 147 4.20 -8.63 17.16
C SER A 147 5.17 -8.25 16.05
N LEU A 148 4.65 -8.12 14.84
CA LEU A 148 5.38 -7.54 13.71
C LEU A 148 5.84 -6.12 14.07
N ALA A 149 4.98 -5.35 14.74
CA ALA A 149 5.33 -4.01 15.22
C ALA A 149 6.52 -4.03 16.19
N GLY A 150 6.54 -4.95 17.16
CA GLY A 150 7.61 -5.10 18.13
C GLY A 150 8.90 -5.66 17.51
N TYR A 151 8.79 -6.43 16.44
CA TYR A 151 9.91 -6.88 15.63
C TYR A 151 10.57 -5.69 14.91
N TYR A 152 9.81 -4.91 14.14
CA TYR A 152 10.32 -3.73 13.42
C TYR A 152 10.79 -2.60 14.35
N ALA A 153 10.22 -2.47 15.54
CA ALA A 153 10.72 -1.52 16.53
C ALA A 153 12.14 -1.86 17.02
N ARG A 154 12.52 -3.15 16.99
CA ARG A 154 13.85 -3.62 17.43
C ARG A 154 14.86 -3.72 16.30
N THR A 155 14.42 -4.17 15.12
CA THR A 155 15.29 -4.30 13.94
C THR A 155 15.31 -3.02 13.10
N GLY A 156 14.40 -2.07 13.33
CA GLY A 156 14.18 -0.99 12.39
C GLY A 156 13.44 -1.46 11.14
N LEU A 157 12.88 -0.51 10.39
CA LEU A 157 12.15 -0.78 9.13
C LEU A 157 13.07 -1.25 7.98
N ILE A 158 14.40 -1.16 8.16
CA ILE A 158 15.40 -1.31 7.08
C ILE A 158 16.46 -2.38 7.41
N ASP A 159 16.43 -3.06 8.55
CA ASP A 159 17.44 -4.09 8.84
C ASP A 159 17.07 -5.49 8.30
N SER A 160 18.09 -6.17 7.79
CA SER A 160 18.02 -7.28 6.82
C SER A 160 18.34 -8.65 7.45
N ASN A 161 18.60 -8.72 8.75
CA ASN A 161 19.06 -9.94 9.40
C ASN A 161 17.94 -10.68 10.14
N TYR A 162 17.18 -11.53 9.44
CA TYR A 162 16.76 -12.87 9.89
C TYR A 162 15.88 -13.57 8.83
N GLY A 163 16.19 -14.85 8.56
CA GLY A 163 15.29 -15.95 8.17
C GLY A 163 14.25 -15.74 7.06
N SER A 164 14.49 -16.39 5.92
CA SER A 164 13.60 -16.85 4.83
C SER A 164 12.46 -15.98 4.25
N PHE A 165 11.85 -15.02 4.96
CA PHE A 165 10.93 -14.04 4.37
C PHE A 165 10.81 -12.77 5.24
N ASN A 166 11.52 -11.71 4.85
CA ASN A 166 11.47 -10.41 5.51
C ASN A 166 10.59 -9.44 4.70
N ILE A 167 9.71 -8.65 5.33
CA ILE A 167 8.95 -7.59 4.64
C ILE A 167 9.92 -6.58 4.02
N ASN A 168 11.11 -6.44 4.59
CA ASN A 168 12.20 -5.64 4.04
C ASN A 168 12.63 -6.12 2.63
N SER A 169 12.65 -7.44 2.38
CA SER A 169 12.85 -8.00 1.04
C SER A 169 11.73 -7.58 0.10
N SER A 170 10.52 -7.39 0.61
CA SER A 170 9.37 -6.94 -0.19
C SER A 170 9.41 -5.45 -0.50
N PHE A 171 9.88 -4.60 0.42
CA PHE A 171 10.18 -3.19 0.16
C PHE A 171 11.37 -3.00 -0.78
N ALA A 172 12.35 -3.93 -0.75
CA ALA A 172 13.39 -3.99 -1.76
C ALA A 172 12.78 -4.27 -3.14
N PHE A 173 11.78 -5.17 -3.24
CA PHE A 173 11.10 -5.44 -4.51
C PHE A 173 10.12 -4.33 -4.94
N PHE A 174 9.47 -3.64 -4.01
CA PHE A 174 8.43 -2.64 -4.28
C PHE A 174 8.47 -1.46 -3.28
N LEU A 175 9.07 -0.36 -3.70
CA LEU A 175 9.08 0.89 -2.93
C LEU A 175 7.65 1.45 -2.79
N PRO A 176 7.20 1.80 -1.56
CA PRO A 176 5.85 2.33 -1.33
C PRO A 176 5.47 3.53 -2.20
N PRO A 177 6.38 4.50 -2.46
CA PRO A 177 6.09 5.59 -3.38
C PRO A 177 5.81 5.12 -4.81
N MET A 178 6.56 4.14 -5.32
CA MET A 178 6.37 3.63 -6.68
C MET A 178 4.98 3.01 -6.83
N VAL A 179 4.58 2.17 -5.89
CA VAL A 179 3.28 1.46 -5.92
C VAL A 179 2.11 2.46 -5.82
N SER A 180 2.23 3.43 -4.92
CA SER A 180 1.20 4.47 -4.74
C SER A 180 1.08 5.37 -5.98
N LEU A 181 2.20 5.71 -6.61
CA LEU A 181 2.24 6.51 -7.85
C LEU A 181 1.72 5.72 -9.05
N ALA A 182 2.02 4.42 -9.14
CA ALA A 182 1.45 3.53 -10.13
C ALA A 182 -0.08 3.43 -9.97
N GLY A 183 -0.57 3.35 -8.72
CA GLY A 183 -2.00 3.44 -8.40
C GLY A 183 -2.61 4.77 -8.85
N LEU A 184 -1.96 5.90 -8.56
CA LEU A 184 -2.43 7.22 -9.03
C LEU A 184 -2.51 7.31 -10.55
N ALA A 185 -1.45 6.88 -11.26
CA ALA A 185 -1.43 6.85 -12.71
C ALA A 185 -2.50 5.92 -13.28
N GLY A 186 -2.73 4.76 -12.66
CA GLY A 186 -3.80 3.83 -13.00
C GLY A 186 -5.20 4.43 -12.82
N GLY A 187 -5.43 5.20 -11.75
CA GLY A 187 -6.67 5.95 -11.53
C GLY A 187 -6.91 7.04 -12.57
N ALA A 188 -5.85 7.70 -13.05
CA ALA A 188 -5.97 8.69 -14.11
C ALA A 188 -6.19 8.07 -15.52
N LEU A 189 -5.77 6.82 -15.73
CA LEU A 189 -5.87 6.11 -17.01
C LEU A 189 -7.20 5.37 -17.20
N PHE A 190 -7.71 4.70 -16.16
CA PHE A 190 -8.82 3.76 -16.29
C PHE A 190 -10.12 4.31 -15.68
N LYS A 191 -11.26 3.98 -16.32
CA LYS A 191 -12.59 4.22 -15.73
C LYS A 191 -12.86 3.20 -14.61
N LYS A 192 -13.52 3.65 -13.53
CA LYS A 192 -13.78 2.88 -12.28
C LYS A 192 -14.26 1.43 -12.44
N HIS A 193 -15.10 1.13 -13.42
CA HIS A 193 -15.61 -0.22 -13.66
C HIS A 193 -14.62 -1.17 -14.36
N LYS A 194 -13.63 -0.64 -15.08
CA LYS A 194 -12.55 -1.44 -15.70
C LYS A 194 -11.42 -1.70 -14.71
N ILE A 195 -11.24 -0.78 -13.76
CA ILE A 195 -10.24 -0.83 -12.69
C ILE A 195 -10.39 -2.09 -11.84
N THR A 196 -11.59 -2.43 -11.36
CA THR A 196 -11.75 -3.55 -10.43
C THR A 196 -11.34 -4.88 -11.04
N LYS A 197 -11.59 -5.06 -12.36
CA LYS A 197 -11.23 -6.28 -13.10
C LYS A 197 -9.72 -6.38 -13.35
N THR A 198 -9.08 -5.29 -13.78
CA THR A 198 -7.63 -5.25 -13.96
C THR A 198 -6.91 -5.35 -12.62
N PHE A 199 -7.44 -4.74 -11.56
CA PHE A 199 -6.89 -4.85 -10.21
C PHE A 199 -6.90 -6.29 -9.70
N PHE A 200 -8.03 -6.99 -9.82
CA PHE A 200 -8.12 -8.39 -9.37
C PHE A 200 -7.17 -9.29 -10.18
N SER A 201 -7.10 -9.09 -11.49
CA SER A 201 -6.17 -9.81 -12.37
C SER A 201 -4.70 -9.54 -12.00
N CYS A 202 -4.32 -8.27 -11.78
CA CYS A 202 -2.97 -7.91 -11.33
C CYS A 202 -2.66 -8.43 -9.93
N SER A 203 -3.65 -8.46 -9.03
CA SER A 203 -3.47 -8.99 -7.66
C SER A 203 -3.20 -10.48 -7.68
N VAL A 204 -3.97 -11.25 -8.47
CA VAL A 204 -3.74 -12.69 -8.66
C VAL A 204 -2.38 -12.94 -9.31
N ALA A 205 -2.04 -12.20 -10.37
CA ALA A 205 -0.73 -12.30 -11.02
C ALA A 205 0.42 -11.96 -10.06
N PHE A 206 0.24 -10.96 -9.19
CA PHE A 206 1.22 -10.57 -8.19
C PHE A 206 1.42 -11.65 -7.13
N ILE A 207 0.34 -12.24 -6.61
CA ILE A 207 0.42 -13.35 -5.65
C ILE A 207 1.16 -14.53 -6.28
N LEU A 208 0.81 -14.91 -7.51
CA LEU A 208 1.49 -15.97 -8.24
C LEU A 208 2.97 -15.67 -8.47
N PHE A 209 3.29 -14.45 -8.89
CA PHE A 209 4.68 -14.00 -9.07
C PHE A 209 5.47 -14.12 -7.76
N MET A 210 4.92 -13.61 -6.66
CA MET A 210 5.56 -13.71 -5.36
C MET A 210 5.79 -15.18 -4.98
N MET A 211 4.79 -16.05 -5.13
CA MET A 211 4.92 -17.49 -4.87
C MET A 211 6.02 -18.15 -5.71
N THR A 212 6.10 -17.83 -7.01
CA THR A 212 7.17 -18.36 -7.88
C THR A 212 8.56 -17.88 -7.46
N MET A 213 8.68 -16.62 -7.02
CA MET A 213 9.94 -16.09 -6.51
C MET A 213 10.35 -16.80 -5.22
N ILE A 214 9.41 -17.10 -4.31
CA ILE A 214 9.70 -17.91 -3.11
C ILE A 214 10.27 -19.27 -3.52
N SER A 215 9.60 -19.97 -4.43
CA SER A 215 10.00 -21.30 -4.88
C SER A 215 11.37 -21.31 -5.56
N ILE A 216 11.68 -20.30 -6.37
CA ILE A 216 12.98 -20.17 -7.02
C ILE A 216 14.08 -19.93 -5.98
N ILE A 217 13.84 -19.03 -5.01
CA ILE A 217 14.80 -18.72 -3.94
C ILE A 217 15.09 -19.99 -3.11
N ASP A 218 14.06 -20.73 -2.72
CA ASP A 218 14.20 -21.97 -1.93
C ASP A 218 14.95 -23.08 -2.69
N SER A 219 14.81 -23.11 -4.02
CA SER A 219 15.45 -24.12 -4.88
C SER A 219 16.91 -23.86 -5.23
N SER A 220 17.43 -22.65 -4.96
CA SER A 220 18.78 -22.26 -5.36
C SER A 220 19.71 -22.19 -4.15
N GLU A 221 20.74 -23.04 -4.10
CA GLU A 221 21.87 -22.94 -3.14
C GLU A 221 22.74 -21.68 -3.37
N ILE A 222 22.25 -20.70 -4.13
CA ILE A 222 22.95 -19.46 -4.44
C ILE A 222 22.74 -18.52 -3.25
N SER A 223 23.85 -18.02 -2.67
CA SER A 223 23.77 -17.08 -1.55
C SER A 223 22.94 -15.84 -1.93
N ILE A 224 21.75 -15.72 -1.33
CA ILE A 224 20.77 -14.64 -1.53
C ILE A 224 21.43 -13.26 -1.34
N GLU A 225 22.42 -13.18 -0.46
CA GLU A 225 23.23 -12.00 -0.16
C GLU A 225 23.92 -11.41 -1.41
N GLN A 226 24.47 -12.25 -2.29
CA GLN A 226 25.25 -11.80 -3.46
C GLN A 226 24.36 -11.29 -4.61
N ILE A 227 23.22 -11.95 -4.85
CA ILE A 227 22.24 -11.47 -5.85
C ILE A 227 21.60 -10.17 -5.36
N ARG A 228 21.23 -10.11 -4.07
CA ARG A 228 20.66 -8.90 -3.46
C ARG A 228 21.61 -7.71 -3.62
N ASN A 229 22.85 -7.81 -3.15
CA ASN A 229 23.76 -6.67 -3.13
C ASN A 229 24.08 -6.13 -4.54
N ASN A 230 24.14 -6.99 -5.57
CA ASN A 230 24.43 -6.56 -6.94
C ASN A 230 23.21 -6.04 -7.70
N PHE A 231 22.01 -6.51 -7.35
CA PHE A 231 20.78 -6.15 -8.06
C PHE A 231 19.98 -5.03 -7.37
N GLU A 232 20.15 -4.84 -6.07
CA GLU A 232 19.33 -3.94 -5.25
C GLU A 232 19.42 -2.48 -5.69
N TRP A 233 20.62 -1.95 -5.93
CA TRP A 233 20.79 -0.57 -6.40
C TRP A 233 20.20 -0.33 -7.81
N PHE A 234 20.41 -1.27 -8.73
CA PHE A 234 19.83 -1.23 -10.07
C PHE A 234 18.30 -1.29 -9.98
N TRP A 235 17.76 -2.16 -9.14
CA TRP A 235 16.33 -2.29 -8.98
C TRP A 235 15.69 -1.04 -8.34
N TYR A 236 16.31 -0.45 -7.32
CA TYR A 236 15.86 0.82 -6.75
C TYR A 236 15.91 1.97 -7.76
N THR A 237 16.95 2.05 -8.60
CA THR A 237 17.02 3.08 -9.66
C THR A 237 15.92 2.90 -10.69
N VAL A 238 15.63 1.67 -11.13
CA VAL A 238 14.50 1.38 -12.04
C VAL A 238 13.17 1.78 -11.41
N GLN A 239 12.94 1.43 -10.14
CA GLN A 239 11.70 1.77 -9.43
C GLN A 239 11.52 3.27 -9.24
N THR A 240 12.58 3.99 -8.86
CA THR A 240 12.53 5.45 -8.65
C THR A 240 12.30 6.21 -9.96
N VAL A 241 12.95 5.80 -11.06
CA VAL A 241 12.71 6.35 -12.40
C VAL A 241 11.26 6.09 -12.83
N THR A 242 10.76 4.88 -12.61
CA THR A 242 9.38 4.50 -12.96
C THR A 242 8.36 5.29 -12.12
N ALA A 243 8.61 5.44 -10.82
CA ALA A 243 7.81 6.27 -9.92
C ALA A 243 7.75 7.74 -10.39
N ALA A 244 8.90 8.31 -10.73
CA ALA A 244 8.99 9.67 -11.29
C ALA A 244 8.22 9.79 -12.61
N GLY A 245 8.31 8.78 -13.48
CA GLY A 245 7.55 8.70 -14.73
C GLY A 245 6.04 8.69 -14.50
N PHE A 246 5.54 7.89 -13.55
CA PHE A 246 4.11 7.86 -13.20
C PHE A 246 3.65 9.17 -12.57
N GLY A 247 4.46 9.78 -11.70
CA GLY A 247 4.17 11.09 -11.12
C GLY A 247 4.08 12.19 -12.18
N PHE A 248 5.05 12.23 -13.10
CA PHE A 248 5.05 13.18 -14.22
C PHE A 248 3.87 12.96 -15.17
N TYR A 249 3.53 11.70 -15.46
CA TYR A 249 2.35 11.36 -16.26
C TYR A 249 1.06 11.86 -15.61
N TYR A 250 0.86 11.59 -14.32
CA TYR A 250 -0.31 12.05 -13.56
C TYR A 250 -0.41 13.58 -13.56
N TRP A 251 0.71 14.27 -13.33
CA TRP A 251 0.78 15.73 -13.38
C TRP A 251 0.36 16.28 -14.76
N LYS A 252 0.92 15.74 -15.84
CA LYS A 252 0.58 16.17 -17.20
C LYS A 252 -0.89 15.90 -17.53
N ARG A 253 -1.41 14.75 -17.09
CA ARG A 253 -2.79 14.34 -17.37
C ARG A 253 -3.80 15.23 -16.63
N THR A 254 -3.55 15.53 -15.36
CA THR A 254 -4.41 16.42 -14.56
C THR A 254 -4.39 17.85 -15.10
N ALA A 255 -3.22 18.36 -15.53
CA ALA A 255 -3.12 19.65 -16.21
C ALA A 255 -3.97 19.73 -17.50
N SER A 256 -4.06 18.64 -18.26
CA SER A 256 -4.87 18.58 -19.50
C SER A 256 -6.38 18.45 -19.27
N ILE A 257 -6.83 18.00 -18.10
CA ILE A 257 -8.26 17.80 -17.80
C ILE A 257 -8.92 19.08 -17.28
N GLU A 258 -8.13 19.98 -16.70
CA GLU A 258 -8.63 21.24 -16.13
C GLU A 258 -8.50 22.47 -17.07
N LEU A 259 -7.89 22.29 -18.26
CA LEU A 259 -7.91 23.23 -19.39
C LEU A 259 -9.12 22.97 -20.29
#